data_AF-A0A2D7SSC6-F1
#
_entry.id   AF-A0A2D7SSC6-F1
#
_cell.length_a   1.000
_cell.length_b   1.000
_cell.length_c   1.000
_cell.angle_alpha   90.00
_cell.angle_beta   90.00
_cell.angle_gamma   90.00
#
_symmetry.space_group_name_H-M   'P 1'
#
loop_
_entity.id
_entity.type
_entity.pdbx_description
1 polymer ?
#
loop_
_entity_poly.entity_id
_entity_poly.type
_entity_poly.pdbx_seq_one_letter_code
_entity_poly.pdbx_strand_id
1 'polypeptide(L)'
;MHYEYNFKILKINSELNIESVKGIIIAKLSIYDFDSFIQTEFGVKGYISKKLNILNNIEKIFNSKDYSISYHIIEIKESNWNKIWEESLLKKYLTLKIIQYLTIL
;
A
#
# COMPACT_ATOMS: atom_id res chain seq x y z
N MET A 1 -8.15 9.75 -6.82
CA MET A 1 -8.17 9.22 -5.43
C MET A 1 -7.75 7.77 -5.45
N HIS A 2 -6.54 7.48 -4.97
CA HIS A 2 -6.03 6.12 -4.88
C HIS A 2 -6.25 5.57 -3.48
N TYR A 3 -6.39 4.25 -3.37
CA TYR A 3 -6.55 3.58 -2.08
C TYR A 3 -5.54 2.44 -1.96
N GLU A 4 -4.92 2.32 -0.79
CA GLU A 4 -4.18 1.14 -0.37
C GLU A 4 -5.08 0.28 0.50
N TYR A 5 -5.22 -0.99 0.14
CA TYR A 5 -5.83 -2.02 0.98
C TYR A 5 -4.72 -2.93 1.47
N ASN A 6 -4.55 -3.03 2.79
CA ASN A 6 -3.54 -3.88 3.39
C ASN A 6 -4.21 -5.08 4.06
N PHE A 7 -4.11 -6.22 3.40
CA PHE A 7 -4.69 -7.50 3.79
C PHE A 7 -3.66 -8.29 4.61
N LYS A 8 -3.97 -8.57 5.88
CA LYS A 8 -3.15 -9.36 6.79
C LYS A 8 -3.78 -10.72 7.02
N ILE A 9 -3.01 -11.78 6.79
CA ILE A 9 -3.39 -13.15 7.07
C ILE A 9 -3.20 -13.38 8.57
N LEU A 10 -4.28 -13.73 9.26
CA LEU A 10 -4.29 -13.91 10.73
C LEU A 10 -4.11 -15.38 11.12
N LYS A 11 -4.68 -16.30 10.33
CA LYS A 11 -4.60 -17.73 10.57
C LYS A 11 -4.51 -18.46 9.25
N ILE A 12 -3.79 -19.58 9.25
CA ILE A 12 -3.65 -20.49 8.12
C ILE A 12 -3.79 -21.92 8.67
N ASN A 13 -4.49 -22.78 7.94
CA ASN A 13 -4.52 -24.22 8.17
C ASN A 13 -3.11 -24.79 7.98
N SER A 14 -2.71 -25.78 8.79
CA SER A 14 -1.38 -26.40 8.78
C SER A 14 -0.94 -26.96 7.44
N GLU A 15 -1.88 -27.25 6.53
CA GLU A 15 -1.61 -27.78 5.19
C GLU A 15 -1.23 -26.70 4.16
N LEU A 16 -1.47 -25.43 4.46
CA LEU A 16 -1.17 -24.31 3.58
C LEU A 16 0.04 -23.52 4.08
N ASN A 17 0.88 -23.08 3.15
CA ASN A 17 1.93 -22.11 3.45
C ASN A 17 1.45 -20.68 3.14
N ILE A 18 2.05 -19.71 3.83
CA ILE A 18 1.66 -18.30 3.72
C ILE A 18 1.82 -17.75 2.30
N GLU A 19 2.82 -18.21 1.56
CA GLU A 19 3.12 -17.74 0.21
C GLU A 19 2.04 -18.14 -0.79
N SER A 20 1.51 -19.36 -0.66
CA SER A 20 0.40 -19.86 -1.45
C SER A 20 -0.87 -19.05 -1.18
N VAL A 21 -1.12 -18.74 0.10
CA VAL A 21 -2.28 -17.92 0.49
C VAL A 21 -2.15 -16.50 -0.09
N LYS A 22 -0.96 -15.88 -0.08
CA LYS A 22 -0.73 -14.59 -0.74
C LYS A 22 -1.03 -14.64 -2.23
N GLY A 23 -0.58 -15.71 -2.93
CA GLY A 23 -0.88 -15.91 -4.35
C GLY A 23 -2.39 -16.01 -4.63
N ILE A 24 -3.12 -16.75 -3.80
CA ILE A 24 -4.59 -16.85 -3.89
C ILE A 24 -5.25 -15.49 -3.68
N ILE A 25 -4.80 -14.71 -2.69
CA ILE A 25 -5.32 -13.36 -2.43
C ILE A 25 -5.07 -12.47 -3.64
N ILE A 26 -3.86 -12.44 -4.19
CA ILE A 26 -3.52 -11.63 -5.37
C ILE A 26 -4.40 -12.01 -6.56
N ALA A 27 -4.54 -13.31 -6.86
CA ALA A 27 -5.38 -13.77 -7.95
C ALA A 27 -6.85 -13.34 -7.79
N LYS A 28 -7.39 -13.43 -6.56
CA LYS A 28 -8.75 -12.96 -6.27
C LYS A 28 -8.87 -11.45 -6.43
N LEU A 29 -7.95 -10.66 -5.86
CA LEU A 29 -7.98 -9.20 -5.93
C LEU A 29 -7.80 -8.68 -7.37
N SER A 30 -7.07 -9.40 -8.21
CA SER A 30 -6.88 -9.06 -9.63
C SER A 30 -8.20 -9.08 -10.43
N ILE A 31 -9.23 -9.77 -9.94
CA ILE A 31 -10.58 -9.78 -10.53
C ILE A 31 -11.38 -8.52 -10.12
N TYR A 32 -10.94 -7.80 -9.09
CA TYR A 32 -11.64 -6.66 -8.48
C TYR A 32 -10.93 -5.32 -8.74
N ASP A 33 -10.43 -5.09 -9.96
CA ASP A 33 -9.82 -3.82 -10.41
C ASP A 33 -8.62 -3.32 -9.58
N PHE A 34 -7.95 -4.20 -8.82
CA PHE A 34 -6.68 -3.84 -8.20
C PHE A 34 -5.58 -3.77 -9.26
N ASP A 35 -4.88 -2.65 -9.31
CA ASP A 35 -3.91 -2.31 -10.35
C ASP A 35 -2.50 -2.85 -10.04
N SER A 36 -2.16 -2.98 -8.75
CA SER A 36 -0.85 -3.46 -8.31
C SER A 36 -0.86 -4.06 -6.92
N PHE A 37 0.14 -4.89 -6.64
CA PHE A 37 0.25 -5.66 -5.40
C PHE A 37 1.66 -5.62 -4.83
N ILE A 38 1.76 -5.54 -3.50
CA ILE A 38 3.01 -5.73 -2.77
C ILE A 38 2.80 -6.86 -1.77
N GLN A 39 3.60 -7.91 -1.89
CA GLN A 39 3.64 -8.94 -0.87
C GLN A 39 4.35 -8.43 0.38
N THR A 40 3.75 -8.69 1.54
CA THR A 40 4.36 -8.40 2.84
C THR A 40 4.69 -9.70 3.54
N GLU A 41 5.41 -9.64 4.65
CA GLU A 41 5.69 -10.82 5.47
C GLU A 41 4.41 -11.56 5.88
N PHE A 42 3.36 -10.82 6.25
CA PHE A 42 2.12 -11.37 6.83
C PHE A 42 0.91 -11.32 5.91
N GLY A 43 1.07 -10.98 4.62
CA GLY A 43 -0.07 -10.82 3.71
C GLY A 43 0.25 -10.03 2.45
N VAL A 44 -0.72 -9.24 1.97
CA VAL A 44 -0.65 -8.54 0.68
C VAL A 44 -1.21 -7.14 0.80
N LYS A 45 -0.56 -6.16 0.19
CA LYS A 45 -1.13 -4.84 -0.09
C LYS A 45 -1.61 -4.78 -1.53
N GLY A 46 -2.78 -4.22 -1.76
CA GLY A 46 -3.33 -3.94 -3.09
C GLY A 46 -3.63 -2.46 -3.26
N TYR A 47 -3.37 -1.92 -4.45
CA TYR A 47 -3.64 -0.54 -4.81
C TYR A 47 -4.73 -0.44 -5.87
N ILE A 48 -5.66 0.51 -5.70
CA ILE A 48 -6.77 0.74 -6.63
C ILE A 48 -7.04 2.23 -6.82
N SER A 49 -7.35 2.63 -8.05
CA SER A 49 -7.52 4.04 -8.45
C SER A 49 -8.95 4.60 -8.26
N LYS A 50 -9.92 3.77 -7.86
CA LYS A 50 -11.31 4.17 -7.60
C LYS A 50 -11.81 3.58 -6.28
N LYS A 51 -12.62 4.36 -5.55
CA LYS A 51 -13.45 3.85 -4.44
C LYS A 51 -14.64 3.09 -5.02
N LEU A 52 -14.44 1.86 -5.50
CA LEU A 52 -15.58 1.00 -5.77
C LEU A 52 -16.23 0.60 -4.42
N ASN A 53 -17.54 0.33 -4.43
CA ASN A 53 -18.26 -0.33 -3.33
C ASN A 53 -17.85 -1.82 -3.22
N ILE A 54 -16.56 -2.06 -3.31
CA ILE A 54 -15.92 -3.37 -3.38
C ILE A 54 -15.99 -4.09 -2.03
N LEU A 55 -16.29 -3.38 -0.94
CA LEU A 55 -16.47 -3.91 0.42
C LEU A 55 -17.40 -5.14 0.45
N ASN A 56 -18.56 -5.08 -0.23
CA ASN A 56 -19.52 -6.19 -0.27
C ASN A 56 -18.98 -7.42 -1.02
N ASN A 57 -18.02 -7.23 -1.94
CA ASN A 57 -17.43 -8.31 -2.71
C ASN A 57 -16.13 -8.85 -2.09
N ILE A 58 -15.37 -7.98 -1.42
CA ILE A 58 -14.14 -8.31 -0.69
C ILE A 58 -14.43 -9.29 0.46
N GLU A 59 -15.60 -9.22 1.12
CA GLU A 59 -15.99 -10.20 2.15
C GLU A 59 -15.97 -11.65 1.65
N LYS A 60 -16.29 -11.89 0.37
CA LYS A 60 -16.22 -13.23 -0.23
C LYS A 60 -14.79 -13.74 -0.40
N ILE A 61 -13.81 -12.84 -0.50
CA ILE A 61 -12.38 -13.20 -0.56
C ILE A 61 -11.93 -13.76 0.80
N PHE A 62 -12.51 -13.27 1.89
CA PHE A 62 -12.16 -13.61 3.27
C PHE A 62 -12.88 -14.83 3.82
N ASN A 63 -13.97 -15.25 3.20
CA ASN A 63 -14.73 -16.39 3.67
C ASN A 63 -14.08 -17.70 3.19
N SER A 64 -13.08 -18.15 3.93
CA SER A 64 -12.38 -19.42 3.72
C SER A 64 -12.36 -20.22 5.02
N LYS A 65 -12.44 -21.56 4.92
CA LYS A 65 -12.23 -22.45 6.07
C LYS A 65 -10.74 -22.61 6.40
N ASP A 66 -9.87 -22.37 5.43
CA ASP A 66 -8.44 -22.69 5.51
C ASP A 66 -7.57 -21.51 5.92
N TYR A 67 -8.09 -20.29 5.89
CA TYR A 67 -7.35 -19.11 6.32
C TYR A 67 -8.30 -17.98 6.74
N SER A 68 -7.84 -17.09 7.61
CA SER A 68 -8.56 -15.87 7.98
C SER A 68 -7.72 -14.63 7.68
N ILE A 69 -8.38 -13.56 7.24
CA ILE A 69 -7.73 -12.33 6.81
C ILE A 69 -8.43 -11.15 7.48
N SER A 70 -7.65 -10.14 7.85
CA SER A 70 -8.14 -8.80 8.18
C SER A 70 -7.61 -7.80 7.16
N TYR A 71 -8.25 -6.64 7.04
CA TYR A 71 -7.77 -5.60 6.15
C TYR A 71 -7.98 -4.22 6.75
N HIS A 72 -7.16 -3.27 6.31
CA HIS A 72 -7.39 -1.85 6.52
C HIS A 72 -7.21 -1.09 5.21
N ILE A 73 -7.99 -0.02 5.07
CA ILE A 73 -7.99 0.82 3.88
C ILE A 73 -7.37 2.17 4.25
N ILE A 74 -6.45 2.64 3.43
CA ILE A 74 -5.86 3.97 3.55
C ILE A 74 -6.16 4.71 2.25
N GLU A 75 -6.78 5.88 2.36
CA GLU A 75 -6.90 6.79 1.22
C GLU A 75 -5.55 7.45 0.95
N ILE A 76 -5.00 7.18 -0.22
CA ILE A 76 -3.80 7.84 -0.72
C ILE A 76 -4.26 9.13 -1.41
N LYS A 77 -4.07 10.24 -0.71
CA LYS A 77 -4.18 11.56 -1.33
C LYS A 77 -3.12 11.65 -2.43
N GLU A 78 -3.51 12.16 -3.58
CA GLU A 78 -2.56 12.51 -4.63
C GLU A 78 -1.60 13.56 -4.09
N SER A 79 -0.38 13.12 -3.77
CA SER A 79 0.70 14.02 -3.39
C SER A 79 1.11 14.82 -4.61
N ASN A 80 1.14 16.15 -4.52
CA ASN A 80 1.75 16.99 -5.54
C ASN A 80 3.28 16.83 -5.45
N TRP A 81 3.79 15.78 -6.10
CA TRP A 81 5.21 15.43 -6.10
C TRP A 81 6.10 16.57 -6.58
N ASN A 82 5.62 17.38 -7.54
CA ASN A 82 6.34 18.56 -8.02
C ASN A 82 6.55 19.57 -6.88
N LYS A 83 5.50 19.86 -6.11
CA LYS A 83 5.59 20.78 -4.96
C LYS A 83 6.55 20.27 -3.89
N ILE A 84 6.45 19.00 -3.52
CA ILE A 84 7.33 18.40 -2.50
C ILE A 84 8.79 18.39 -2.98
N TRP A 85 9.00 18.13 -4.26
CA TRP A 85 10.32 18.16 -4.88
C TRP A 85 10.93 19.57 -4.89
N GLU A 86 10.16 20.59 -5.28
CA GLU A 86 10.57 22.00 -5.24
C GLU A 86 10.91 22.46 -3.80
N GLU A 87 10.08 22.11 -2.82
CA GLU A 87 10.32 22.43 -1.40
C GLU A 87 11.62 21.80 -0.88
N SER A 88 11.87 20.54 -1.25
CA SER A 88 13.11 19.83 -0.89
C SER A 88 14.35 20.49 -1.51
N LEU A 89 14.28 20.87 -2.78
CA LEU A 89 15.36 21.59 -3.46
C LEU A 89 15.62 22.97 -2.85
N LEU A 90 14.56 23.74 -2.57
CA LEU A 90 14.67 25.06 -1.97
C LEU A 90 15.32 24.99 -0.58
N LYS A 91 14.90 24.03 0.24
CA LYS A 91 15.50 23.79 1.58
C LYS A 91 16.99 23.47 1.48
N LYS A 92 17.38 22.60 0.54
CA LYS A 92 18.80 22.27 0.29
C LYS A 92 19.59 23.50 -0.14
N TYR A 93 19.06 24.31 -1.06
CA TYR A 93 19.73 25.53 -1.54
C TYR A 93 19.92 26.55 -0.42
N LEU A 94 18.90 26.81 0.39
CA LEU A 94 18.99 27.73 1.53
C LEU A 94 20.01 27.27 2.57
N THR A 95 20.04 25.97 2.86
CA THR A 95 20.99 25.38 3.81
C THR A 95 22.43 25.56 3.32
N LEU A 96 22.69 25.27 2.04
CA LEU A 96 24.02 25.45 1.44
C LEU A 96 24.46 26.93 1.43
N LYS A 97 23.54 27.85 1.13
CA LYS A 97 23.82 29.29 1.11
C LYS A 97 24.15 29.84 2.50
N ILE A 98 23.46 29.38 3.53
CA ILE A 98 23.75 29.75 4.94
C ILE A 98 25.13 29.22 5.35
N ILE A 99 25.45 27.97 5.03
CA ILE A 99 26.77 27.39 5.33
C ILE A 99 27.88 28.19 4.65
N GLN A 100 27.72 28.52 3.37
CA GLN A 100 28.71 29.32 2.63
C GLN A 100 28.93 30.69 3.28
N TYR A 101 27.86 31.37 3.69
CA TYR A 101 27.97 32.67 4.36
C TYR A 101 28.71 32.57 5.71
N LEU A 102 28.43 31.53 6.50
CA LEU A 102 29.08 31.32 7.79
C LEU A 102 30.55 30.88 7.68
N THR A 103 30.96 30.25 6.57
CA THR A 103 32.37 29.86 6.36
C THR A 103 33.29 30.99 5.91
N ILE A 104 32.70 32.13 5.53
CA ILE A 104 33.44 33.32 5.03
C ILE A 104 33.55 34.40 6.13
N LEU A 105 32.94 34.17 7.31
CA LEU A 105 33.09 34.95 8.54
C LEU A 105 34.12 34.30 9.47
#